data_AF-A0AAP7CTK2-F1
#
_entry.id   AF-A0AAP7CTK2-F1
#
_cell.length_a   1.000
_cell.length_b   1.000
_cell.length_c   1.000
_cell.angle_alpha   90.00
_cell.angle_beta   90.00
_cell.angle_gamma   90.00
#
_symmetry.space_group_name_H-M   'P 1'
#
loop_
_entity.id
_entity.type
_entity.pdbx_description
1 polymer ?
#
loop_
_entity_poly.entity_id
_entity_poly.type
_entity_poly.pdbx_seq_one_letter_code
_entity_poly.pdbx_strand_id
1 'polypeptide(L)'
;MSTQIIQDEFIEYFTADLIFSSHTEKITADKASIDSYDISGTDCWKITAAENTINETTYSDEVNLFQFFLDKNSTSFDHALATPEPYPVMTKNSGYFYKYTDSPDDIDKEVDTANNFPLRNGWITYQWNTDKTYLRGTFDLTVENPGVSSFRIMGGFNLKKGGVHRIKTNEEFVASVQYPTSNLEFKAVKVRVEPPEGTSEDACWKIEAFQEIVEGGAIKEVQGIHLYIARTPLEDNQPMAPAKSLPATQKNSASFFRIIDHIPDAQNKIDTTVDYLGISGHISYRWESGRKRVLGEFSVLVVAPDKTNIQIRGHFNVLTGPPRLIY
;
A
#
# COMPACT_ATOMS: atom_id res chain seq x y z
N MET A 1 15.78 2.63 -38.05
CA MET A 1 14.39 2.61 -37.55
C MET A 1 14.43 1.94 -36.19
N SER A 2 14.44 2.71 -35.10
CA SER A 2 14.46 2.18 -33.74
C SER A 2 13.03 1.85 -33.32
N THR A 3 12.74 0.57 -33.15
CA THR A 3 11.57 0.09 -32.41
C THR A 3 11.77 0.43 -30.94
N GLN A 4 11.31 1.60 -30.52
CA GLN A 4 11.25 2.00 -29.13
C GLN A 4 9.88 1.59 -28.57
N ILE A 5 9.88 0.47 -27.83
CA ILE A 5 9.11 0.19 -26.61
C ILE A 5 7.64 0.67 -26.62
N ILE A 6 6.73 -0.20 -27.07
CA ILE A 6 5.26 -0.09 -26.87
C ILE A 6 4.85 -0.73 -25.52
N GLN A 7 5.80 -1.03 -24.64
CA GLN A 7 5.54 -1.84 -23.44
C GLN A 7 5.06 -1.04 -22.21
N ASP A 8 5.12 0.29 -22.22
CA ASP A 8 4.77 1.14 -21.07
C ASP A 8 3.34 1.72 -21.10
N GLU A 9 2.57 1.56 -22.18
CA GLU A 9 1.25 2.23 -22.30
C GLU A 9 0.17 1.68 -21.33
N PHE A 10 0.38 0.47 -20.79
CA PHE A 10 -0.63 -0.22 -19.97
C PHE A 10 -0.28 -0.35 -18.48
N ILE A 11 0.89 0.16 -18.06
CA ILE A 11 1.28 0.15 -16.65
C ILE A 11 0.57 1.31 -15.96
N GLU A 12 -0.25 0.99 -14.96
CA GLU A 12 -0.93 1.99 -14.15
C GLU A 12 0.05 2.66 -13.20
N TYR A 13 -0.04 3.97 -13.07
CA TYR A 13 0.70 4.74 -12.07
C TYR A 13 0.01 6.06 -11.77
N PHE A 14 0.28 6.58 -10.57
CA PHE A 14 0.04 7.97 -10.21
C PHE A 14 1.16 8.40 -9.27
N THR A 15 1.89 9.43 -9.64
CA THR A 15 3.03 9.95 -8.87
C THR A 15 2.97 11.46 -8.75
N ALA A 16 3.34 11.98 -7.59
CA ALA A 16 3.45 13.42 -7.37
C ALA A 16 4.65 13.77 -6.48
N ASP A 17 5.32 14.88 -6.79
CA ASP A 17 6.34 15.50 -5.96
C ASP A 17 5.74 16.75 -5.28
N LEU A 18 5.68 16.76 -3.96
CA LEU A 18 5.30 17.90 -3.13
C LEU A 18 6.57 18.69 -2.83
N ILE A 19 6.70 19.85 -3.47
CA ILE A 19 7.90 20.67 -3.46
C ILE A 19 7.68 21.83 -2.49
N PHE A 20 8.15 21.63 -1.26
CA PHE A 20 8.22 22.67 -0.24
C PHE A 20 9.49 23.52 -0.43
N SER A 21 9.58 24.64 0.29
CA SER A 21 10.75 25.52 0.23
C SER A 21 12.03 24.86 0.77
N SER A 22 11.90 23.86 1.65
CA SER A 22 13.03 23.22 2.35
C SER A 22 13.30 21.78 1.92
N HIS A 23 12.33 21.09 1.33
CA HIS A 23 12.43 19.67 0.99
C HIS A 23 11.40 19.27 -0.07
N THR A 24 11.50 18.04 -0.56
CA THR A 24 10.53 17.45 -1.49
C THR A 24 10.04 16.12 -0.94
N GLU A 25 8.73 15.93 -0.90
CA GLU A 25 8.11 14.66 -0.56
C GLU A 25 7.57 13.98 -1.82
N LYS A 26 7.80 12.67 -1.95
CA LYS A 26 7.30 11.89 -3.08
C LYS A 26 6.04 11.14 -2.69
N ILE A 27 5.04 11.14 -3.54
CA ILE A 27 3.79 10.41 -3.41
C ILE A 27 3.66 9.41 -4.55
N THR A 28 3.30 8.17 -4.22
CA THR A 28 2.90 7.14 -5.18
C THR A 28 1.57 6.54 -4.74
N ALA A 29 0.51 6.75 -5.51
CA ALA A 29 -0.80 6.23 -5.14
C ALA A 29 -0.85 4.69 -5.22
N ASP A 30 -1.50 4.06 -4.27
CA ASP A 30 -1.79 2.61 -4.27
C ASP A 30 -3.22 2.31 -4.74
N LYS A 31 -4.09 3.33 -4.78
CA LYS A 31 -5.49 3.24 -5.22
C LYS A 31 -5.84 4.37 -6.17
N ALA A 32 -6.67 4.08 -7.16
CA ALA A 32 -7.22 5.09 -8.05
C ALA A 32 -8.61 4.75 -8.58
N SER A 33 -9.30 5.75 -9.12
CA SER A 33 -10.51 5.57 -9.92
C SER A 33 -10.63 6.67 -10.97
N ILE A 34 -11.34 6.36 -12.06
CA ILE A 34 -11.83 7.35 -13.03
C ILE A 34 -13.31 7.08 -13.25
N ASP A 35 -14.12 7.94 -12.65
CA ASP A 35 -15.57 7.84 -12.67
C ASP A 35 -16.19 9.00 -13.48
N SER A 36 -17.41 8.77 -13.95
CA SER A 36 -18.23 9.87 -14.49
C SER A 36 -18.87 10.63 -13.34
N TYR A 37 -18.89 11.96 -13.41
CA TYR A 37 -19.45 12.79 -12.36
C TYR A 37 -20.09 14.06 -12.94
N ASP A 38 -21.31 14.37 -12.53
CA ASP A 38 -22.00 15.59 -12.96
C ASP A 38 -21.74 16.73 -11.98
N ILE A 39 -21.21 17.85 -12.50
CA ILE A 39 -21.06 19.10 -11.76
C ILE A 39 -22.03 20.11 -12.36
N SER A 40 -23.17 20.31 -11.69
CA SER A 40 -24.17 21.32 -12.07
C SER A 40 -24.59 21.22 -13.54
N GLY A 41 -24.85 20.00 -14.03
CA GLY A 41 -25.22 19.73 -15.42
C GLY A 41 -24.05 19.63 -16.40
N THR A 42 -22.80 19.67 -15.92
CA THR A 42 -21.60 19.43 -16.74
C THR A 42 -20.99 18.07 -16.43
N ASP A 43 -20.95 17.20 -17.44
CA ASP A 43 -20.38 15.88 -17.32
C ASP A 43 -18.84 15.95 -17.27
N CYS A 44 -18.27 15.53 -16.15
CA CYS A 44 -16.84 15.54 -15.86
C CYS A 44 -16.32 14.12 -15.62
N TRP A 45 -15.03 13.93 -15.86
CA TRP A 45 -14.26 12.84 -15.28
C TRP A 45 -13.88 13.22 -13.85
N LYS A 46 -14.25 12.39 -12.88
CA LYS A 46 -13.71 12.44 -11.52
C LYS A 46 -12.56 11.45 -11.44
N ILE A 47 -11.34 11.98 -11.33
CA ILE A 47 -10.14 11.18 -11.11
C ILE A 47 -9.83 11.24 -9.64
N THR A 48 -9.69 10.07 -9.01
CA THR A 48 -9.27 9.97 -7.61
C THR A 48 -8.00 9.16 -7.55
N ALA A 49 -6.99 9.60 -6.79
CA ALA A 49 -5.79 8.83 -6.51
C ALA A 49 -5.41 8.99 -5.03
N ALA A 50 -5.19 7.88 -4.34
CA ALA A 50 -4.90 7.86 -2.91
C ALA A 50 -3.60 7.09 -2.65
N GLU A 51 -2.76 7.65 -1.79
CA GLU A 51 -1.63 6.95 -1.18
C GLU A 51 -1.92 6.78 0.32
N ASN A 52 -1.94 5.53 0.78
CA ASN A 52 -1.91 5.22 2.21
C ASN A 52 -0.46 5.19 2.68
N THR A 53 -0.14 5.91 3.76
CA THR A 53 1.19 6.00 4.37
C THR A 53 1.06 6.01 5.90
N ILE A 54 2.18 5.96 6.61
CA ILE A 54 2.24 6.07 8.08
C ILE A 54 3.02 7.33 8.46
N ASN A 55 2.53 8.08 9.44
CA ASN A 55 3.29 9.19 10.01
C ASN A 55 4.52 8.65 10.77
N GLU A 56 5.73 9.08 10.41
CA GLU A 56 6.95 8.53 11.01
C GLU A 56 7.13 8.86 12.51
N THR A 57 6.45 9.90 12.99
CA THR A 57 6.55 10.38 14.37
C THR A 57 5.46 9.77 15.24
N THR A 58 4.20 9.86 14.80
CA THR A 58 3.03 9.42 15.57
C THR A 58 2.61 8.00 15.28
N TYR A 59 3.06 7.40 14.16
CA TYR A 59 2.67 6.05 13.71
C TYR A 59 1.18 5.90 13.38
N SER A 60 0.49 7.03 13.22
CA SER A 60 -0.88 7.13 12.71
C SER A 60 -0.95 6.78 11.24
N ASP A 61 -2.07 6.19 10.82
CA ASP A 61 -2.40 6.04 9.40
C ASP A 61 -2.59 7.44 8.79
N GLU A 62 -2.04 7.65 7.59
CA GLU A 62 -2.25 8.86 6.81
C GLU A 62 -2.69 8.50 5.39
N VAL A 63 -3.59 9.31 4.81
CA VAL A 63 -4.01 9.17 3.42
C VAL A 63 -3.79 10.49 2.68
N ASN A 64 -2.91 10.46 1.69
CA ASN A 64 -2.75 11.54 0.73
C ASN A 64 -3.73 11.32 -0.43
N LEU A 65 -4.70 12.21 -0.60
CA LEU A 65 -5.76 12.09 -1.61
C LEU A 65 -5.69 13.22 -2.63
N PHE A 66 -5.58 12.84 -3.90
CA PHE A 66 -5.76 13.70 -5.05
C PHE A 66 -7.13 13.50 -5.67
N GLN A 67 -7.80 14.59 -6.01
CA GLN A 67 -9.04 14.58 -6.79
C GLN A 67 -8.98 15.60 -7.91
N PHE A 68 -9.29 15.19 -9.14
CA PHE A 68 -9.45 16.08 -10.28
C PHE A 68 -10.84 15.92 -10.88
N PHE A 69 -11.44 17.04 -11.29
CA PHE A 69 -12.71 17.07 -12.01
C PHE A 69 -12.48 17.70 -13.38
N LEU A 70 -12.45 16.90 -14.44
CA LEU A 70 -12.04 17.35 -15.78
C LEU A 70 -13.21 17.24 -16.76
N ASP A 71 -13.51 18.29 -17.51
CA ASP A 71 -14.61 18.29 -18.48
C ASP A 71 -14.43 17.20 -19.54
N LYS A 72 -15.43 16.33 -19.73
CA LYS A 72 -15.38 15.28 -20.74
C LYS A 72 -15.37 15.79 -22.17
N ASN A 73 -15.92 16.98 -22.39
CA ASN A 73 -16.09 17.58 -23.72
C ASN A 73 -14.93 18.51 -24.08
N SER A 74 -13.84 18.49 -23.32
CA SER A 74 -12.68 19.29 -23.69
C SER A 74 -12.13 18.89 -25.06
N THR A 75 -11.80 19.92 -25.84
CA THR A 75 -11.08 19.82 -27.11
C THR A 75 -9.61 20.21 -26.98
N SER A 76 -9.19 20.75 -25.83
CA SER A 76 -7.81 21.13 -25.52
C SER A 76 -7.15 20.02 -24.70
N PHE A 77 -5.86 19.78 -24.98
CA PHE A 77 -5.05 18.90 -24.13
C PHE A 77 -4.68 19.60 -22.82
N ASP A 78 -4.45 20.92 -22.86
CA ASP A 78 -4.02 21.72 -21.70
C ASP A 78 -5.20 22.45 -21.06
N HIS A 79 -5.27 22.36 -19.74
CA HIS A 79 -6.32 22.96 -18.93
C HIS A 79 -5.74 23.75 -17.79
N ALA A 80 -6.00 25.06 -17.78
CA ALA A 80 -5.93 25.81 -16.53
C ALA A 80 -7.00 25.26 -15.58
N LEU A 81 -6.58 24.96 -14.36
CA LEU A 81 -7.50 24.50 -13.32
C LEU A 81 -8.09 25.71 -12.60
N ALA A 82 -9.40 25.72 -12.44
CA ALA A 82 -10.11 26.68 -11.64
C ALA A 82 -9.71 26.54 -10.16
N THR A 83 -9.57 27.67 -9.47
CA THR A 83 -9.47 27.71 -8.01
C THR A 83 -10.74 27.04 -7.45
N PRO A 84 -10.60 25.92 -6.74
CA PRO A 84 -11.73 25.20 -6.19
C PRO A 84 -12.39 26.05 -5.10
N GLU A 85 -13.72 26.05 -5.11
CA GLU A 85 -14.47 26.54 -3.96
C GLU A 85 -14.22 25.63 -2.75
N PRO A 86 -14.37 26.15 -1.51
CA PRO A 86 -14.30 25.33 -0.31
C PRO A 86 -15.25 24.14 -0.41
N TYR A 87 -14.77 22.97 0.03
CA TYR A 87 -15.62 21.77 0.13
C TYR A 87 -16.92 22.10 0.89
N PRO A 88 -18.09 21.61 0.45
CA PRO A 88 -18.32 20.54 -0.55
C PRO A 88 -18.51 21.00 -2.00
N VAL A 89 -18.24 22.27 -2.33
CA VAL A 89 -18.54 22.77 -3.68
C VAL A 89 -17.46 22.32 -4.66
N MET A 90 -17.87 21.47 -5.63
CA MET A 90 -17.00 20.99 -6.71
C MET A 90 -17.12 21.90 -7.92
N THR A 91 -15.98 22.30 -8.49
CA THR A 91 -15.94 23.11 -9.71
C THR A 91 -15.42 22.28 -10.89
N LYS A 92 -15.95 22.48 -12.10
CA LYS A 92 -15.39 21.87 -13.32
C LYS A 92 -13.95 22.34 -13.54
N ASN A 93 -13.11 21.46 -14.09
CA ASN A 93 -11.69 21.68 -14.36
C ASN A 93 -10.98 22.15 -13.09
N SER A 94 -11.10 21.38 -12.00
CA SER A 94 -10.47 21.70 -10.72
C SER A 94 -9.63 20.53 -10.20
N GLY A 95 -8.75 20.83 -9.26
CA GLY A 95 -7.90 19.86 -8.57
C GLY A 95 -7.90 20.12 -7.07
N TYR A 96 -7.93 19.06 -6.28
CA TYR A 96 -7.92 19.08 -4.82
C TYR A 96 -6.84 18.14 -4.30
N PHE A 97 -6.17 18.58 -3.23
CA PHE A 97 -5.25 17.75 -2.46
C PHE A 97 -5.67 17.76 -0.99
N TYR A 98 -5.85 16.58 -0.43
CA TYR A 98 -6.18 16.38 0.97
C TYR A 98 -5.14 15.48 1.63
N LYS A 99 -4.87 15.75 2.91
CA LYS A 99 -4.16 14.83 3.79
C LYS A 99 -5.05 14.48 4.96
N TYR A 100 -5.47 13.23 5.02
CA TYR A 100 -6.21 12.66 6.14
C TYR A 100 -5.25 11.99 7.09
N THR A 101 -5.47 12.13 8.39
CA THR A 101 -4.72 11.43 9.43
C THR A 101 -5.70 10.80 10.41
N ASP A 102 -5.40 9.58 10.82
CA ASP A 102 -6.22 8.75 11.72
C ASP A 102 -5.37 8.36 12.93
N SER A 103 -5.77 8.71 14.15
CA SER A 103 -4.91 8.52 15.33
C SER A 103 -4.69 7.03 15.63
N PRO A 104 -3.58 6.64 16.27
CA PRO A 104 -3.33 5.25 16.62
C PRO A 104 -4.25 4.69 17.72
N ASP A 105 -5.12 5.53 18.31
CA ASP A 105 -5.65 5.36 19.65
C ASP A 105 -7.18 5.08 19.71
N ASP A 106 -7.90 5.13 18.58
CA ASP A 106 -9.30 4.73 18.49
C ASP A 106 -9.52 3.46 17.66
N ILE A 107 -10.49 2.66 18.11
CA ILE A 107 -10.88 1.38 17.49
C ILE A 107 -11.88 1.64 16.34
N ASP A 108 -12.39 2.88 16.23
CA ASP A 108 -13.20 3.27 15.10
C ASP A 108 -12.31 3.59 13.89
N LYS A 109 -12.91 3.67 12.71
CA LYS A 109 -12.20 3.94 11.45
C LYS A 109 -12.48 5.36 11.00
N GLU A 110 -12.78 6.26 11.95
CA GLU A 110 -13.21 7.61 11.66
C GLU A 110 -11.99 8.51 11.47
N VAL A 111 -11.96 9.26 10.38
CA VAL A 111 -10.83 10.15 10.09
C VAL A 111 -10.80 11.30 11.10
N ASP A 112 -9.78 11.30 11.95
CA ASP A 112 -9.59 12.31 12.99
C ASP A 112 -9.32 13.72 12.48
N THR A 113 -8.51 13.85 11.42
CA THR A 113 -8.16 15.16 10.87
C THR A 113 -8.11 15.12 9.36
N ALA A 114 -8.78 16.08 8.73
CA ALA A 114 -8.77 16.31 7.30
C ALA A 114 -8.14 17.67 6.99
N ASN A 115 -6.89 17.67 6.54
CA ASN A 115 -6.23 18.87 6.06
C ASN A 115 -6.53 19.06 4.57
N ASN A 116 -7.21 20.16 4.23
CA ASN A 116 -7.43 20.58 2.86
C ASN A 116 -6.33 21.56 2.44
N PHE A 117 -5.78 21.39 1.24
CA PHE A 117 -4.80 22.28 0.64
C PHE A 117 -5.42 22.93 -0.61
N PRO A 118 -6.10 24.09 -0.46
CA PRO A 118 -6.80 24.74 -1.57
C PRO A 118 -5.85 25.04 -2.72
N LEU A 119 -6.26 24.71 -3.95
CA LEU A 119 -5.51 25.03 -5.14
C LEU A 119 -5.58 26.54 -5.41
N ARG A 120 -4.43 27.20 -5.49
CA ARG A 120 -4.33 28.62 -5.84
C ARG A 120 -4.34 28.82 -7.35
N ASN A 121 -3.54 28.02 -8.05
CA ASN A 121 -3.49 27.94 -9.51
C ASN A 121 -2.87 26.61 -9.92
N GLY A 122 -3.07 26.22 -11.17
CA GLY A 122 -2.41 25.04 -11.70
C GLY A 122 -2.86 24.74 -13.12
N TRP A 123 -2.19 23.78 -13.73
CA TRP A 123 -2.57 23.24 -15.01
C TRP A 123 -2.49 21.72 -15.01
N ILE A 124 -3.27 21.12 -15.90
CA ILE A 124 -3.24 19.69 -16.18
C ILE A 124 -3.31 19.49 -17.69
N THR A 125 -2.50 18.56 -18.17
CA THR A 125 -2.60 18.03 -19.53
C THR A 125 -3.05 16.59 -19.43
N TYR A 126 -4.06 16.18 -20.21
CA TYR A 126 -4.50 14.78 -20.19
C TYR A 126 -5.00 14.31 -21.55
N GLN A 127 -4.91 12.99 -21.76
CA GLN A 127 -5.30 12.35 -23.00
C GLN A 127 -5.76 10.92 -22.73
N TRP A 128 -6.88 10.54 -23.34
CA TRP A 128 -7.29 9.15 -23.45
C TRP A 128 -6.42 8.42 -24.48
N ASN A 129 -6.04 7.19 -24.17
CA ASN A 129 -5.52 6.29 -25.18
C ASN A 129 -6.60 5.96 -26.25
N THR A 130 -6.18 5.35 -27.35
CA THR A 130 -7.02 5.15 -28.55
C THR A 130 -8.34 4.42 -28.28
N ASP A 131 -8.32 3.43 -27.39
CA ASP A 131 -9.50 2.63 -27.02
C ASP A 131 -10.28 3.20 -25.80
N LYS A 132 -9.81 4.33 -25.25
CA LYS A 132 -10.38 5.01 -24.06
C LYS A 132 -10.45 4.12 -22.82
N THR A 133 -9.51 3.18 -22.69
CA THR A 133 -9.37 2.34 -21.49
C THR A 133 -8.46 2.98 -20.44
N TYR A 134 -7.51 3.82 -20.84
CA TYR A 134 -6.60 4.52 -19.93
C TYR A 134 -6.60 6.03 -20.18
N LEU A 135 -6.58 6.79 -19.09
CA LEU A 135 -6.37 8.23 -19.11
C LEU A 135 -4.97 8.52 -18.58
N ARG A 136 -4.16 9.18 -19.40
CA ARG A 136 -2.85 9.66 -19.01
C ARG A 136 -2.91 11.16 -18.79
N GLY A 137 -2.16 11.66 -17.81
CA GLY A 137 -2.00 13.09 -17.63
C GLY A 137 -0.75 13.50 -16.86
N THR A 138 -0.45 14.79 -16.94
CA THR A 138 0.59 15.47 -16.15
C THR A 138 0.00 16.74 -15.58
N PHE A 139 0.39 17.09 -14.36
CA PHE A 139 -0.14 18.26 -13.67
C PHE A 139 0.95 19.01 -12.92
N ASP A 140 0.66 20.27 -12.67
CA ASP A 140 1.51 21.20 -11.95
C ASP A 140 0.64 22.23 -11.25
N LEU A 141 0.64 22.16 -9.92
CA LEU A 141 -0.30 22.83 -9.04
C LEU A 141 0.48 23.69 -8.05
N THR A 142 -0.06 24.85 -7.72
CA THR A 142 0.33 25.61 -6.52
C THR A 142 -0.83 25.58 -5.54
N VAL A 143 -0.60 25.05 -4.35
CA VAL A 143 -1.62 24.91 -3.30
C VAL A 143 -1.27 25.73 -2.06
N GLU A 144 -2.28 26.12 -1.30
CA GLU A 144 -2.12 26.81 -0.01
C GLU A 144 -1.97 25.81 1.13
N ASN A 145 -1.03 26.10 2.03
CA ASN A 145 -0.83 25.37 3.29
C ASN A 145 -1.54 26.12 4.43
N PRO A 146 -2.22 25.43 5.36
CA PRO A 146 -2.70 26.05 6.59
C PRO A 146 -1.58 26.83 7.29
N GLY A 147 -1.63 28.16 7.26
CA GLY A 147 -0.55 29.03 7.77
C GLY A 147 0.06 30.03 6.78
N VAL A 148 -0.60 30.34 5.66
CA VAL A 148 -0.28 31.42 4.69
C VAL A 148 0.92 31.11 3.76
N SER A 149 1.57 29.95 3.90
CA SER A 149 2.58 29.49 2.92
C SER A 149 1.92 28.74 1.76
N SER A 150 2.60 28.64 0.63
CA SER A 150 2.18 27.80 -0.50
C SER A 150 3.30 26.85 -0.89
N PHE A 151 2.94 25.69 -1.45
CA PHE A 151 3.90 24.75 -2.03
C PHE A 151 3.42 24.29 -3.40
N ARG A 152 4.34 23.74 -4.18
CA ARG A 152 4.06 23.27 -5.54
C ARG A 152 3.90 21.75 -5.54
N ILE A 153 2.98 21.24 -6.34
CA ILE A 153 2.80 19.80 -6.57
C ILE A 153 2.95 19.55 -8.06
N MET A 154 3.94 18.75 -8.45
CA MET A 154 4.13 18.33 -9.84
C MET A 154 3.95 16.83 -9.95
N GLY A 155 3.29 16.34 -10.99
CA GLY A 155 3.08 14.91 -11.10
C GLY A 155 2.51 14.47 -12.42
N GLY A 156 2.16 13.19 -12.46
CA GLY A 156 1.55 12.57 -13.62
C GLY A 156 0.97 11.21 -13.29
N PHE A 157 0.15 10.72 -14.21
CA PHE A 157 -0.58 9.48 -14.05
C PHE A 157 -0.86 8.81 -15.39
N ASN A 158 -1.06 7.49 -15.33
CA ASN A 158 -1.67 6.66 -16.36
C ASN A 158 -2.62 5.72 -15.63
N LEU A 159 -3.92 5.92 -15.76
CA LEU A 159 -4.91 5.24 -14.92
C LEU A 159 -5.97 4.58 -15.78
N LYS A 160 -6.35 3.36 -15.41
CA LYS A 160 -7.41 2.63 -16.08
C LYS A 160 -8.77 3.21 -15.71
N LYS A 161 -9.65 3.30 -16.69
CA LYS A 161 -11.04 3.69 -16.48
C LYS A 161 -11.78 2.63 -15.67
N GLY A 162 -12.52 3.09 -14.67
CA GLY A 162 -13.38 2.24 -13.84
C GLY A 162 -13.48 2.77 -12.42
N GLY A 163 -14.28 2.06 -11.62
CA GLY A 163 -14.40 2.32 -10.19
C GLY A 163 -13.08 2.10 -9.46
N VAL A 164 -13.11 2.29 -8.13
CA VAL A 164 -11.92 2.18 -7.27
C VAL A 164 -11.22 0.84 -7.47
N HIS A 165 -9.98 0.90 -7.91
CA HIS A 165 -9.09 -0.23 -8.10
C HIS A 165 -7.70 0.10 -7.55
N ARG A 166 -6.85 -0.93 -7.52
CA ARG A 166 -5.48 -0.79 -7.05
C ARG A 166 -4.56 -0.60 -8.22
N ILE A 167 -3.62 0.33 -8.06
CA ILE A 167 -2.51 0.48 -8.99
C ILE A 167 -1.56 -0.66 -8.71
N LYS A 168 -1.13 -1.38 -9.75
CA LYS A 168 -0.20 -2.50 -9.57
C LYS A 168 1.11 -1.97 -8.99
N THR A 169 1.45 -2.45 -7.80
CA THR A 169 2.70 -2.14 -7.11
C THR A 169 3.68 -3.28 -7.34
N ASN A 170 4.98 -2.98 -7.39
CA ASN A 170 6.04 -4.00 -7.38
C ASN A 170 6.19 -4.56 -5.96
N GLU A 171 5.13 -5.15 -5.42
CA GLU A 171 5.13 -5.78 -4.11
C GLU A 171 5.32 -7.27 -4.22
N GLU A 172 6.19 -7.81 -3.37
CA GLU A 172 6.42 -9.25 -3.28
C GLU A 172 6.73 -9.64 -1.85
N PHE A 173 6.25 -10.82 -1.46
CA PHE A 173 6.70 -11.52 -0.28
C PHE A 173 6.83 -12.99 -0.68
N VAL A 174 8.07 -13.46 -0.76
CA VAL A 174 8.37 -14.81 -1.21
C VAL A 174 9.33 -15.49 -0.25
N ALA A 175 9.16 -16.80 -0.08
CA ALA A 175 10.05 -17.60 0.73
C ALA A 175 10.19 -19.01 0.18
N SER A 176 11.28 -19.67 0.53
CA SER A 176 11.47 -21.11 0.41
C SER A 176 11.31 -21.73 1.79
N VAL A 177 10.35 -22.64 1.93
CA VAL A 177 10.10 -23.41 3.14
C VAL A 177 10.66 -24.82 2.92
N GLN A 178 11.75 -25.13 3.62
CA GLN A 178 12.49 -26.38 3.50
C GLN A 178 12.08 -27.32 4.63
N TYR A 179 11.27 -28.32 4.29
CA TYR A 179 10.99 -29.48 5.14
C TYR A 179 12.10 -30.53 4.97
N PRO A 180 12.22 -31.54 5.84
CA PRO A 180 13.24 -32.57 5.69
C PRO A 180 13.14 -33.38 4.39
N THR A 181 11.93 -33.51 3.84
CA THR A 181 11.64 -34.37 2.69
C THR A 181 11.13 -33.61 1.47
N SER A 182 10.90 -32.30 1.58
CA SER A 182 10.35 -31.50 0.49
C SER A 182 10.69 -30.02 0.65
N ASN A 183 10.62 -29.29 -0.45
CA ASN A 183 10.69 -27.83 -0.46
C ASN A 183 9.37 -27.28 -0.99
N LEU A 184 8.94 -26.19 -0.40
CA LEU A 184 7.75 -25.46 -0.78
C LEU A 184 8.15 -24.03 -1.13
N GLU A 185 7.71 -23.58 -2.30
CA GLU A 185 7.78 -22.16 -2.66
C GLU A 185 6.57 -21.45 -2.08
N PHE A 186 6.84 -20.51 -1.18
CA PHE A 186 5.86 -19.61 -0.62
C PHE A 186 5.82 -18.33 -1.44
N LYS A 187 4.66 -18.00 -2.01
CA LYS A 187 4.40 -16.70 -2.66
C LYS A 187 3.11 -16.14 -2.10
N ALA A 188 3.23 -15.07 -1.32
CA ALA A 188 2.06 -14.45 -0.73
C ALA A 188 1.15 -13.86 -1.82
N VAL A 189 -0.15 -14.12 -1.70
CA VAL A 189 -1.20 -13.46 -2.48
C VAL A 189 -1.78 -12.28 -1.70
N LYS A 190 -1.60 -12.26 -0.38
CA LYS A 190 -2.09 -11.22 0.52
C LYS A 190 -1.02 -10.84 1.53
N VAL A 191 -0.80 -9.55 1.72
CA VAL A 191 0.12 -8.99 2.72
C VAL A 191 -0.57 -7.89 3.52
N ARG A 192 -0.17 -7.75 4.78
CA ARG A 192 -0.48 -6.61 5.65
C ARG A 192 0.79 -6.19 6.38
N VAL A 193 0.95 -4.88 6.60
CA VAL A 193 2.03 -4.36 7.45
C VAL A 193 1.40 -3.39 8.45
N GLU A 194 1.30 -3.83 9.70
CA GLU A 194 0.73 -3.04 10.80
C GLU A 194 1.83 -2.24 11.52
N PRO A 195 1.55 -0.97 11.87
CA PRO A 195 2.45 -0.18 12.70
C PRO A 195 2.59 -0.79 14.11
N PRO A 196 3.66 -0.44 14.85
CA PRO A 196 3.83 -0.88 16.21
C PRO A 196 2.73 -0.34 17.13
N GLU A 197 2.11 -1.23 17.91
CA GLU A 197 1.19 -0.82 18.97
C GLU A 197 1.97 -0.33 20.21
N GLY A 198 1.69 0.90 20.63
CA GLY A 198 2.27 1.51 21.83
C GLY A 198 3.67 2.12 21.64
N THR A 199 4.20 2.68 22.73
CA THR A 199 5.44 3.48 22.73
C THR A 199 6.65 2.76 23.32
N SER A 200 6.50 1.50 23.74
CA SER A 200 7.57 0.73 24.38
C SER A 200 8.72 0.43 23.40
N GLU A 201 9.91 0.17 23.92
CA GLU A 201 11.05 -0.27 23.11
C GLU A 201 10.84 -1.64 22.44
N ASP A 202 9.85 -2.40 22.92
CA ASP A 202 9.48 -3.72 22.38
C ASP A 202 8.35 -3.64 21.35
N ALA A 203 7.79 -2.44 21.12
CA ALA A 203 6.84 -2.21 20.04
C ALA A 203 7.50 -2.59 18.69
N CYS A 204 6.82 -3.42 17.92
CA CYS A 204 7.31 -3.96 16.66
C CYS A 204 6.29 -3.78 15.55
N TRP A 205 6.79 -3.54 14.33
CA TRP A 205 5.98 -3.66 13.13
C TRP A 205 5.65 -5.12 12.91
N LYS A 206 4.43 -5.38 12.42
CA LYS A 206 3.99 -6.73 12.10
C LYS A 206 3.75 -6.84 10.60
N ILE A 207 4.51 -7.70 9.94
CA ILE A 207 4.31 -8.06 8.54
C ILE A 207 3.61 -9.41 8.52
N GLU A 208 2.40 -9.45 7.99
CA GLU A 208 1.62 -10.67 7.80
C GLU A 208 1.55 -10.99 6.31
N ALA A 209 1.99 -12.17 5.92
CA ALA A 209 1.97 -12.62 4.53
C ALA A 209 1.22 -13.95 4.43
N PHE A 210 0.29 -14.06 3.49
CA PHE A 210 -0.58 -15.22 3.33
C PHE A 210 -0.53 -15.74 1.89
N GLN A 211 -0.41 -17.05 1.76
CA GLN A 211 -0.61 -17.80 0.53
C GLN A 211 -1.87 -18.65 0.65
N GLU A 212 -2.70 -18.61 -0.38
CA GLU A 212 -3.89 -19.45 -0.49
C GLU A 212 -3.61 -20.60 -1.47
N ILE A 213 -3.89 -21.82 -1.06
CA ILE A 213 -3.83 -23.03 -1.89
C ILE A 213 -5.27 -23.40 -2.24
N VAL A 214 -5.59 -23.31 -3.53
CA VAL A 214 -6.93 -23.54 -4.07
C VAL A 214 -6.98 -24.90 -4.76
N GLU A 215 -7.97 -25.72 -4.41
CA GLU A 215 -8.23 -27.00 -5.05
C GLU A 215 -9.73 -27.10 -5.37
N GLY A 216 -10.08 -27.49 -6.61
CA GLY A 216 -11.49 -27.58 -7.03
C GLY A 216 -12.26 -26.25 -7.00
N GLY A 217 -11.56 -25.11 -6.97
CA GLY A 217 -12.18 -23.77 -6.91
C GLY A 217 -12.48 -23.25 -5.50
N ALA A 218 -12.12 -24.01 -4.45
CA ALA A 218 -12.23 -23.59 -3.05
C ALA A 218 -10.84 -23.47 -2.40
N ILE A 219 -10.71 -22.58 -1.42
CA ILE A 219 -9.49 -22.46 -0.60
C ILE A 219 -9.43 -23.71 0.28
N LYS A 220 -8.37 -24.50 0.13
CA LYS A 220 -8.14 -25.73 0.90
C LYS A 220 -7.15 -25.51 2.04
N GLU A 221 -6.18 -24.64 1.82
CA GLU A 221 -5.17 -24.34 2.83
C GLU A 221 -4.76 -22.87 2.71
N VAL A 222 -4.60 -22.22 3.85
CA VAL A 222 -3.95 -20.91 3.96
C VAL A 222 -2.65 -21.11 4.73
N GLN A 223 -1.55 -20.65 4.14
CA GLN A 223 -0.26 -20.63 4.80
C GLN A 223 0.08 -19.19 5.14
N GLY A 224 0.63 -18.96 6.34
CA GLY A 224 0.96 -17.64 6.83
C GLY A 224 2.38 -17.55 7.35
N ILE A 225 3.06 -16.44 7.04
CA ILE A 225 4.31 -16.04 7.68
C ILE A 225 4.05 -14.69 8.36
N HIS A 226 4.29 -14.63 9.67
CA HIS A 226 4.30 -13.38 10.41
C HIS A 226 5.73 -13.02 10.78
N LEU A 227 6.15 -11.79 10.48
CA LEU A 227 7.41 -11.21 10.92
C LEU A 227 7.12 -10.06 11.88
N TYR A 228 7.81 -10.03 13.01
CA TYR A 228 7.78 -8.93 13.97
C TYR A 228 9.13 -8.23 13.93
N ILE A 229 9.19 -7.06 13.32
CA ILE A 229 10.45 -6.32 13.13
C ILE A 229 10.49 -5.08 14.01
N ALA A 230 11.68 -4.74 14.50
CA ALA A 230 11.85 -3.58 15.38
C ALA A 230 11.29 -2.28 14.78
N ARG A 231 10.86 -1.36 15.66
CA ARG A 231 10.39 -0.02 15.26
C ARG A 231 11.48 0.81 14.56
N THR A 232 12.74 0.67 14.98
CA THR A 232 13.86 1.41 14.42
C THR A 232 14.47 0.62 13.24
N PRO A 233 14.72 1.25 12.07
CA PRO A 233 15.39 0.61 10.96
C PRO A 233 16.70 -0.04 11.38
N LEU A 234 17.00 -1.21 10.82
CA LEU A 234 18.24 -1.95 11.10
C LEU A 234 19.06 -1.98 9.82
N GLU A 235 20.19 -1.28 9.77
CA GLU A 235 21.08 -1.32 8.60
C GLU A 235 21.82 -2.67 8.47
N ASP A 236 21.80 -3.49 9.52
CA ASP A 236 22.56 -4.74 9.61
C ASP A 236 21.67 -5.98 9.81
N ASN A 237 22.26 -7.14 9.51
CA ASN A 237 21.67 -8.44 9.77
C ASN A 237 21.57 -8.71 11.28
N GLN A 238 20.35 -8.80 11.81
CA GLN A 238 20.10 -8.99 13.24
C GLN A 238 19.64 -10.41 13.55
N PRO A 239 20.11 -11.02 14.65
CA PRO A 239 19.61 -12.31 15.09
C PRO A 239 18.13 -12.21 15.45
N MET A 240 17.36 -13.24 15.07
CA MET A 240 15.97 -13.35 15.48
C MET A 240 15.86 -13.97 16.87
N ALA A 241 14.98 -13.41 17.69
CA ALA A 241 14.58 -13.97 18.98
C ALA A 241 13.54 -15.10 18.79
N PRO A 242 13.46 -16.05 19.74
CA PRO A 242 12.39 -17.04 19.74
C PRO A 242 11.01 -16.38 19.74
N ALA A 243 10.15 -16.81 18.82
CA ALA A 243 8.78 -16.32 18.73
C ALA A 243 7.94 -16.80 19.91
N LYS A 244 6.92 -16.02 20.24
CA LYS A 244 5.90 -16.38 21.23
C LYS A 244 4.61 -16.76 20.52
N SER A 245 3.80 -17.59 21.16
CA SER A 245 2.44 -17.86 20.69
C SER A 245 1.60 -16.59 20.72
N LEU A 246 0.78 -16.39 19.70
CA LEU A 246 -0.21 -15.32 19.67
C LEU A 246 -1.11 -15.39 20.92
N PRO A 247 -1.53 -14.25 21.48
CA PRO A 247 -1.36 -12.89 20.96
C PRO A 247 -0.02 -12.23 21.34
N ALA A 248 0.87 -12.91 22.07
CA ALA A 248 2.12 -12.31 22.49
C ALA A 248 3.07 -12.09 21.30
N THR A 249 3.59 -10.88 21.16
CA THR A 249 4.57 -10.52 20.14
C THR A 249 5.98 -10.52 20.73
N GLN A 250 6.98 -10.73 19.87
CA GLN A 250 8.38 -10.64 20.25
C GLN A 250 9.13 -9.91 19.15
N LYS A 251 9.82 -8.81 19.51
CA LYS A 251 10.66 -8.05 18.59
C LYS A 251 11.70 -8.93 17.91
N ASN A 252 11.88 -8.74 16.61
CA ASN A 252 12.75 -9.51 15.73
C ASN A 252 12.47 -11.02 15.82
N SER A 253 11.21 -11.41 15.65
CA SER A 253 10.83 -12.83 15.63
C SER A 253 9.94 -13.13 14.44
N ALA A 254 9.73 -14.42 14.17
CA ALA A 254 8.86 -14.87 13.11
C ALA A 254 8.11 -16.15 13.49
N SER A 255 6.91 -16.29 12.96
CA SER A 255 6.14 -17.53 13.02
C SER A 255 5.67 -17.92 11.62
N PHE A 256 5.60 -19.22 11.39
CA PHE A 256 4.93 -19.80 10.24
C PHE A 256 3.71 -20.56 10.74
N PHE A 257 2.61 -20.54 10.01
CA PHE A 257 1.44 -21.32 10.37
C PHE A 257 0.68 -21.78 9.15
N ARG A 258 -0.13 -22.81 9.36
CA ARG A 258 -0.98 -23.42 8.34
C ARG A 258 -2.38 -23.54 8.89
N ILE A 259 -3.34 -23.06 8.12
CA ILE A 259 -4.77 -23.25 8.35
C ILE A 259 -5.24 -24.20 7.26
N ILE A 260 -5.63 -25.39 7.65
CA ILE A 260 -6.10 -26.43 6.72
C ILE A 260 -7.60 -26.57 6.91
N ASP A 261 -8.32 -26.48 5.79
CA ASP A 261 -9.72 -26.85 5.68
C ASP A 261 -9.79 -28.27 5.09
N HIS A 262 -10.15 -29.23 5.93
CA HIS A 262 -10.27 -30.63 5.59
C HIS A 262 -11.66 -30.97 5.02
N ILE A 263 -12.68 -30.19 5.35
CA ILE A 263 -14.06 -30.38 4.91
C ILE A 263 -14.65 -29.02 4.54
N PRO A 264 -14.73 -28.68 3.23
CA PRO A 264 -15.43 -27.48 2.78
C PRO A 264 -16.89 -27.54 3.24
N ASP A 265 -17.18 -26.90 4.37
CA ASP A 265 -18.52 -26.82 4.93
C ASP A 265 -19.15 -25.48 4.56
N ALA A 266 -20.49 -25.43 4.56
CA ALA A 266 -21.21 -24.21 4.20
C ALA A 266 -20.93 -23.03 5.17
N GLN A 267 -20.17 -23.25 6.24
CA GLN A 267 -19.85 -22.30 7.29
C GLN A 267 -18.40 -21.82 7.22
N ASN A 268 -17.57 -22.35 6.31
CA ASN A 268 -16.12 -22.12 6.21
C ASN A 268 -15.42 -22.27 7.57
N LYS A 269 -15.77 -23.30 8.34
CA LYS A 269 -15.19 -23.47 9.67
C LYS A 269 -13.73 -23.93 9.54
N ILE A 270 -12.82 -23.25 10.24
CA ILE A 270 -11.41 -23.64 10.31
C ILE A 270 -11.31 -25.02 10.99
N ASP A 271 -10.81 -26.01 10.27
CA ASP A 271 -10.66 -27.38 10.81
C ASP A 271 -9.39 -27.53 11.65
N THR A 272 -8.25 -27.04 11.16
CA THR A 272 -6.97 -27.23 11.85
C THR A 272 -6.05 -26.04 11.63
N THR A 273 -5.54 -25.49 12.74
CA THR A 273 -4.43 -24.53 12.74
C THR A 273 -3.19 -25.21 13.29
N VAL A 274 -2.07 -25.11 12.56
CA VAL A 274 -0.77 -25.58 13.00
C VAL A 274 0.20 -24.40 13.04
N ASP A 275 0.66 -24.05 14.24
CA ASP A 275 1.61 -22.97 14.46
C ASP A 275 3.04 -23.53 14.61
N TYR A 276 3.97 -22.89 13.90
CA TYR A 276 5.40 -23.17 13.93
C TYR A 276 6.13 -21.92 14.41
N LEU A 277 6.55 -21.94 15.67
CA LEU A 277 7.26 -20.81 16.27
C LEU A 277 8.73 -20.81 15.85
N GLY A 278 9.22 -19.66 15.40
CA GLY A 278 10.64 -19.44 15.16
C GLY A 278 11.43 -19.60 16.45
N ILE A 279 12.55 -20.31 16.37
CA ILE A 279 13.46 -20.51 17.51
C ILE A 279 14.78 -19.76 17.35
N SER A 280 15.17 -19.50 16.11
CA SER A 280 16.38 -18.74 15.77
C SER A 280 16.30 -18.30 14.31
N GLY A 281 17.21 -17.41 13.92
CA GLY A 281 17.24 -16.90 12.57
C GLY A 281 17.99 -15.60 12.46
N HIS A 282 17.81 -14.94 11.34
CA HIS A 282 18.31 -13.61 11.11
C HIS A 282 17.38 -12.83 10.18
N ILE A 283 17.39 -11.51 10.30
CA ILE A 283 16.59 -10.61 9.49
C ILE A 283 17.37 -9.32 9.21
N SER A 284 17.25 -8.81 8.00
CA SER A 284 17.76 -7.51 7.59
C SER A 284 16.66 -6.77 6.83
N TYR A 285 16.48 -5.49 7.09
CA TYR A 285 15.46 -4.72 6.39
C TYR A 285 15.73 -3.22 6.45
N ARG A 286 15.24 -2.51 5.43
CA ARG A 286 15.26 -1.06 5.38
C ARG A 286 13.87 -0.53 5.06
N TRP A 287 13.59 0.65 5.59
CA TRP A 287 12.40 1.42 5.25
C TRP A 287 12.72 2.40 4.12
N GLU A 288 11.80 2.54 3.17
CA GLU A 288 11.79 3.73 2.32
C GLU A 288 11.38 4.96 3.12
N SER A 289 11.69 6.15 2.59
CA SER A 289 11.29 7.43 3.18
C SER A 289 9.77 7.48 3.42
N GLY A 290 9.36 8.02 4.57
CA GLY A 290 7.97 8.04 5.01
C GLY A 290 7.49 6.70 5.58
N ARG A 291 8.37 5.70 5.75
CA ARG A 291 8.02 4.31 6.11
C ARG A 291 6.89 3.74 5.22
N LYS A 292 6.88 4.12 3.94
CA LYS A 292 5.86 3.70 2.96
C LYS A 292 6.01 2.26 2.53
N ARG A 293 7.25 1.77 2.59
CA ARG A 293 7.65 0.46 2.09
C ARG A 293 8.76 -0.08 2.96
N VAL A 294 8.73 -1.39 3.18
CA VAL A 294 9.81 -2.12 3.82
C VAL A 294 10.34 -3.17 2.86
N LEU A 295 11.67 -3.17 2.72
CA LEU A 295 12.40 -4.15 1.93
C LEU A 295 13.31 -4.92 2.85
N GLY A 296 13.36 -6.24 2.74
CA GLY A 296 14.20 -7.05 3.60
C GLY A 296 14.32 -8.49 3.19
N GLU A 297 15.23 -9.16 3.89
CA GLU A 297 15.49 -10.59 3.77
C GLU A 297 15.44 -11.22 5.16
N PHE A 298 14.96 -12.45 5.24
CA PHE A 298 14.88 -13.19 6.50
C PHE A 298 15.22 -14.65 6.31
N SER A 299 15.69 -15.26 7.39
CA SER A 299 15.93 -16.68 7.50
C SER A 299 15.53 -17.11 8.90
N VAL A 300 14.51 -17.93 9.05
CA VAL A 300 14.03 -18.42 10.34
C VAL A 300 14.05 -19.94 10.37
N LEU A 301 14.55 -20.48 11.48
CA LEU A 301 14.40 -21.88 11.83
C LEU A 301 13.16 -22.01 12.72
N VAL A 302 12.20 -22.82 12.30
CA VAL A 302 11.01 -23.14 13.09
C VAL A 302 11.02 -24.62 13.45
N VAL A 303 10.33 -24.98 14.54
CA VAL A 303 10.19 -26.37 14.98
C VAL A 303 8.72 -26.77 14.87
N ALA A 304 8.47 -27.83 14.13
CA ALA A 304 7.15 -28.44 13.99
C ALA A 304 6.72 -29.18 15.27
N PRO A 305 5.42 -29.46 15.46
CA PRO A 305 4.93 -30.18 16.64
C PRO A 305 5.58 -31.56 16.87
N ASP A 306 6.00 -32.22 15.80
CA ASP A 306 6.74 -33.50 15.82
C ASP A 306 8.25 -33.34 16.10
N LYS A 307 8.69 -32.12 16.44
CA LYS A 307 10.08 -31.71 16.69
C LYS A 307 10.97 -31.67 15.45
N THR A 308 10.37 -31.71 14.27
CA THR A 308 11.09 -31.57 13.02
C THR A 308 11.50 -30.11 12.78
N ASN A 309 12.76 -29.91 12.38
CA ASN A 309 13.25 -28.59 12.00
C ASN A 309 12.81 -28.24 10.58
N ILE A 310 12.29 -27.03 10.40
CA ILE A 310 11.90 -26.47 9.10
C ILE A 310 12.67 -25.15 8.93
N GLN A 311 13.40 -25.03 7.83
CA GLN A 311 14.13 -23.81 7.50
C GLN A 311 13.33 -22.97 6.51
N ILE A 312 13.07 -21.72 6.87
CA ILE A 312 12.39 -20.77 5.99
C ILE A 312 13.38 -19.67 5.64
N ARG A 313 13.48 -19.33 4.35
CA ARG A 313 14.30 -18.21 3.86
C ARG A 313 13.51 -17.42 2.85
N GLY A 314 13.47 -16.11 2.97
CA GLY A 314 12.68 -15.29 2.08
C GLY A 314 13.14 -13.85 1.98
N HIS A 315 12.48 -13.12 1.11
CA HIS A 315 12.60 -11.69 1.00
C HIS A 315 11.22 -11.06 0.85
N PHE A 316 11.16 -9.78 1.14
CA PHE A 316 9.94 -9.01 1.02
C PHE A 316 10.25 -7.60 0.55
N ASN A 317 9.31 -7.05 -0.20
CA ASN A 317 9.28 -5.69 -0.66
C ASN A 317 7.81 -5.27 -0.64
N VAL A 318 7.34 -4.70 0.47
CA VAL A 318 5.91 -4.55 0.76
C VAL A 318 5.59 -3.16 1.29
N LEU A 319 4.46 -2.60 0.88
CA LEU A 319 3.96 -1.30 1.35
C LEU A 319 3.41 -1.38 2.79
N THR A 320 3.32 -0.24 3.46
CA THR A 320 2.62 -0.15 4.75
C THR A 320 1.10 -0.08 4.59
N GLY A 321 0.38 -0.38 5.67
CA GLY A 321 -1.06 -0.19 5.75
C GLY A 321 -1.90 -1.46 5.64
N PRO A 322 -3.20 -1.33 5.27
CA PRO A 322 -4.21 -2.36 5.48
C PRO A 322 -3.99 -3.62 4.62
N PRO A 323 -4.65 -4.75 4.97
CA PRO A 323 -4.51 -6.00 4.24
C PRO A 323 -4.79 -5.87 2.76
N ARG A 324 -3.97 -6.54 1.95
CA ARG A 324 -3.83 -6.17 0.54
C ARG A 324 -3.39 -7.33 -0.32
N LEU A 325 -4.04 -7.51 -1.47
CA LEU A 325 -3.64 -8.49 -2.47
C LEU A 325 -2.40 -8.00 -3.23
N ILE A 326 -1.44 -8.89 -3.47
CA ILE A 326 -0.23 -8.65 -4.27
C ILE A 326 -0.19 -9.66 -5.44
N TYR A 327 0.10 -9.20 -6.66
CA TYR A 327 -0.08 -9.99 -7.91
C TYR A 327 1.19 -10.13 -8.76
#